data_AF-A0A183DC40-F1
#
_entry.id   AF-A0A183DC40-F1
#
_cell.length_a   1.000
_cell.length_b   1.000
_cell.length_c   1.000
_cell.angle_alpha   90.00
_cell.angle_beta   90.00
_cell.angle_gamma   90.00
#
_symmetry.space_group_name_H-M   'P 1'
#
loop_
_entity.id
_entity.type
_entity.pdbx_description
1 polymer ?
#
loop_
_entity_poly.entity_id
_entity_poly.type
_entity_poly.pdbx_seq_one_letter_code
_entity_poly.pdbx_strand_id
1 'polypeptide(L)'
;MAMKLCVFQVGQDLMRPFGMDDDDFELDYIFERNVATSFAIVDRLQMADYMPLEDDQFWKLDGPGLITMPRTGLSGQCKQHRPIRHVPSYRPNEHHELEEGRTRCNALKKRWHGYE
;
A
#
# COMPACT_ATOMS: atom_id res chain seq x y z
N MET A 1 7.12 0.80 -40.44
CA MET A 1 5.71 0.43 -40.68
C MET A 1 5.11 -0.42 -39.56
N ALA A 2 5.81 -1.40 -38.98
CA ALA A 2 5.30 -2.28 -37.91
C ALA A 2 4.76 -1.56 -36.65
N MET A 3 5.46 -0.55 -36.13
CA MET A 3 5.06 0.16 -34.91
C MET A 3 3.72 0.91 -35.04
N LYS A 4 3.37 1.34 -36.26
CA LYS A 4 2.13 2.07 -36.55
C LYS A 4 0.91 1.14 -36.62
N LEU A 5 1.14 -0.13 -36.97
CA LEU A 5 0.13 -1.18 -36.98
C LEU A 5 -0.21 -1.63 -35.56
N CYS A 6 0.79 -1.70 -34.68
CA CYS A 6 0.63 -2.16 -33.29
C CYS A 6 -0.25 -1.22 -32.44
N VAL A 7 0.00 0.10 -32.51
CA VAL A 7 -0.82 1.10 -31.78
C VAL A 7 -2.29 1.11 -32.25
N PHE A 8 -2.51 0.85 -33.55
CA PHE A 8 -3.85 0.77 -34.11
C PHE A 8 -4.59 -0.51 -33.71
N GLN A 9 -3.88 -1.64 -33.60
CA GLN A 9 -4.45 -2.89 -33.11
C GLN A 9 -4.86 -2.76 -31.63
N VAL A 10 -3.96 -2.28 -30.77
CA VAL A 10 -4.27 -2.02 -29.34
C VAL A 10 -5.47 -1.09 -29.19
N GLY A 11 -5.58 -0.06 -30.05
CA GLY A 11 -6.72 0.85 -30.04
C GLY A 11 -8.04 0.16 -30.42
N GLN A 12 -8.03 -0.80 -31.34
CA GLN A 12 -9.22 -1.56 -31.71
C GLN A 12 -9.61 -2.59 -30.66
N ASP A 13 -8.64 -3.31 -30.10
CA ASP A 13 -8.87 -4.34 -29.08
C ASP A 13 -9.51 -3.69 -27.83
N LEU A 14 -8.96 -2.54 -27.39
CA LEU A 14 -9.51 -1.79 -26.25
C LEU A 14 -10.85 -1.10 -26.53
N MET A 15 -11.30 -0.98 -27.79
CA MET A 15 -12.60 -0.38 -28.09
C MET A 15 -13.78 -1.29 -27.73
N ARG A 16 -13.58 -2.60 -27.63
CA ARG A 16 -14.64 -3.58 -27.30
C ARG A 16 -14.17 -4.59 -26.24
N PRO A 17 -13.82 -4.14 -25.03
CA PRO A 17 -13.14 -4.95 -24.02
C PRO A 17 -14.02 -6.02 -23.33
N PHE A 18 -15.23 -6.27 -23.86
CA PHE A 18 -16.24 -7.20 -23.32
C PHE A 18 -16.61 -8.29 -24.33
N GLY A 19 -15.73 -8.54 -25.31
CA GLY A 19 -15.88 -9.61 -26.28
C GLY A 19 -15.39 -10.95 -25.74
N MET A 20 -14.81 -11.75 -26.63
CA MET A 20 -14.20 -13.04 -26.33
C MET A 20 -12.73 -13.07 -26.78
N ASP A 21 -12.12 -11.91 -27.02
CA ASP A 21 -10.71 -11.83 -27.39
C ASP A 21 -9.84 -12.16 -26.17
N ASP A 22 -8.64 -12.67 -26.39
CA ASP A 22 -7.78 -13.19 -25.30
C ASP A 22 -7.41 -12.12 -24.24
N ASP A 23 -7.42 -10.84 -24.62
CA ASP A 23 -7.11 -9.70 -23.74
C ASP A 23 -8.38 -8.99 -23.19
N ASP A 24 -9.58 -9.50 -23.48
CA ASP A 24 -10.84 -8.94 -22.98
C ASP A 24 -11.04 -9.22 -21.49
N PHE A 25 -11.96 -8.51 -20.86
CA PHE A 25 -12.35 -8.80 -19.49
C PHE A 25 -13.08 -10.15 -19.42
N GLU A 26 -12.58 -11.05 -18.55
CA GLU A 26 -13.25 -12.30 -18.19
C GLU A 26 -14.50 -12.04 -17.33
N LEU A 27 -15.58 -11.55 -17.95
CA LEU A 27 -16.81 -11.19 -17.25
C LEU A 27 -17.47 -12.39 -16.57
N ASP A 28 -17.42 -13.58 -17.18
CA ASP A 28 -17.96 -14.80 -16.61
C ASP A 28 -17.26 -15.15 -15.30
N TYR A 29 -15.92 -15.08 -15.26
CA TYR A 29 -15.15 -15.29 -14.04
C TYR A 29 -15.49 -14.24 -12.97
N ILE A 30 -15.54 -12.96 -13.34
CA ILE A 30 -15.88 -11.88 -12.39
C ILE A 30 -17.28 -12.10 -11.82
N PHE A 31 -18.25 -12.47 -12.66
CA PHE A 31 -19.62 -12.72 -12.24
C PHE A 31 -19.70 -13.89 -11.27
N GLU A 32 -19.15 -15.05 -11.63
CA GLU A 32 -19.14 -16.24 -10.78
C GLU A 32 -18.45 -15.99 -9.44
N ARG A 33 -17.27 -15.36 -9.48
CA ARG A 33 -16.52 -14.98 -8.28
C ARG A 33 -17.35 -14.06 -7.38
N ASN A 34 -17.98 -13.05 -7.94
CA ASN A 34 -18.75 -12.08 -7.17
C ASN A 34 -19.98 -12.72 -6.55
N VAL A 35 -20.74 -13.52 -7.31
CA VAL A 35 -21.92 -14.23 -6.79
C VAL A 35 -21.52 -15.16 -5.65
N ALA A 36 -20.51 -16.02 -5.88
CA ALA A 36 -20.04 -16.95 -4.86
C ALA A 36 -19.51 -16.24 -3.61
N THR A 37 -18.72 -15.18 -3.77
CA THR A 37 -18.16 -14.41 -2.65
C THR A 37 -19.25 -13.69 -1.88
N SER A 38 -20.22 -13.06 -2.56
CA SER A 38 -21.33 -12.34 -1.94
C SER A 38 -22.14 -13.27 -1.03
N PHE A 39 -22.52 -14.43 -1.55
CA PHE A 39 -23.28 -15.41 -0.77
C PHE A 39 -22.43 -16.02 0.35
N ALA A 40 -21.13 -16.29 0.13
CA ALA A 40 -20.26 -16.79 1.18
C ALA A 40 -20.09 -15.79 2.33
N ILE A 41 -20.04 -14.48 2.05
CA ILE A 41 -19.97 -13.44 3.09
C ILE A 41 -21.24 -13.46 3.95
N VAL A 42 -22.42 -13.42 3.32
CA VAL A 42 -23.70 -13.36 4.04
C VAL A 42 -23.97 -14.65 4.78
N ASP A 43 -23.77 -15.81 4.15
CA ASP A 43 -24.08 -17.11 4.72
C ASP A 43 -23.09 -17.53 5.81
N ARG A 44 -21.78 -17.29 5.61
CA ARG A 44 -20.74 -17.81 6.53
C ARG A 44 -20.17 -16.76 7.47
N LEU A 45 -19.95 -15.53 7.03
CA LEU A 45 -19.24 -14.52 7.85
C LEU A 45 -20.19 -13.66 8.69
N GLN A 46 -21.45 -13.49 8.28
CA GLN A 46 -22.44 -12.76 9.06
C GLN A 46 -23.25 -13.66 10.01
N MET A 47 -23.47 -14.93 9.65
CA MET A 47 -24.24 -15.87 10.47
C MET A 47 -23.39 -16.65 11.47
N ALA A 48 -22.07 -16.70 11.30
CA ALA A 48 -21.17 -17.38 12.23
C ALA A 48 -20.74 -16.47 13.38
N ASP A 49 -20.44 -17.09 14.52
CA ASP A 49 -19.83 -16.40 15.65
C ASP A 49 -18.40 -15.97 15.31
N TYR A 50 -18.09 -14.70 15.59
CA TYR A 50 -16.74 -14.18 15.43
C TYR A 50 -15.78 -14.84 16.42
N MET A 51 -14.51 -14.97 16.02
CA MET A 51 -13.48 -15.33 17.00
C MET A 51 -13.43 -14.25 18.10
N PRO A 52 -13.24 -14.65 19.37
CA PRO A 52 -13.04 -13.71 20.45
C PRO A 52 -11.93 -12.72 20.13
N LEU A 53 -12.09 -11.47 20.56
CA LEU A 53 -11.07 -10.45 20.38
C LEU A 53 -9.86 -10.80 21.28
N GLU A 54 -8.70 -10.99 20.67
CA GLU A 54 -7.44 -11.23 21.36
C GLU A 54 -6.44 -10.11 21.05
N ASP A 55 -5.63 -9.75 22.04
CA ASP A 55 -4.50 -8.85 21.86
C ASP A 55 -3.54 -9.44 20.82
N ASP A 56 -3.25 -8.70 19.75
CA ASP A 56 -2.30 -9.15 18.75
C ASP A 56 -0.85 -9.16 19.28
N GLN A 57 0.05 -9.80 18.54
CA GLN A 57 1.46 -9.96 18.94
C GLN A 57 2.19 -8.64 19.21
N PHE A 58 1.70 -7.54 18.64
CA PHE A 58 2.27 -6.20 18.78
C PHE A 58 1.57 -5.34 19.83
N TRP A 59 0.41 -5.78 20.35
CA TRP A 59 -0.39 -5.01 21.31
C TRP A 59 0.38 -4.65 22.60
N LYS A 60 1.31 -5.51 23.03
CA LYS A 60 2.10 -5.34 24.26
C LYS A 60 3.53 -4.84 24.03
N LEU A 61 3.88 -4.51 22.78
CA LEU A 61 5.23 -4.13 22.39
C LEU A 61 5.46 -2.63 22.52
N ASP A 62 5.82 -2.19 23.72
CA ASP A 62 6.18 -0.80 24.01
C ASP A 62 7.64 -0.51 23.61
N GLY A 63 7.90 -0.27 22.33
CA GLY A 63 9.24 0.17 21.92
C GLY A 63 9.38 0.54 20.44
N PRO A 64 10.09 1.64 20.11
CA PRO A 64 10.26 2.13 18.74
C PRO A 64 11.14 1.24 17.83
N GLY A 65 11.43 0.00 18.24
CA GLY A 65 12.25 -0.97 17.48
C GLY A 65 11.71 -2.41 17.45
N LEU A 66 10.61 -2.73 18.15
CA LEU A 66 10.14 -4.13 18.24
C LEU A 66 9.06 -4.51 17.23
N ILE A 67 8.31 -3.55 16.67
CA ILE A 67 7.31 -3.83 15.64
C ILE A 67 8.01 -3.92 14.28
N THR A 68 8.78 -4.99 14.07
CA THR A 68 9.30 -5.34 12.74
C THR A 68 8.73 -6.70 12.36
N MET A 69 7.82 -6.72 11.39
CA MET A 69 7.39 -7.98 10.77
C MET A 69 8.64 -8.66 10.18
N PRO A 70 8.92 -9.93 10.54
CA PRO A 70 10.10 -10.62 10.05
C PRO A 70 10.02 -10.70 8.52
N ARG A 71 11.09 -10.27 7.85
CA ARG A 71 11.19 -10.36 6.39
C ARG A 71 11.68 -11.75 6.01
N THR A 72 11.09 -12.30 4.95
CA THR A 72 11.61 -13.51 4.30
C THR A 72 12.94 -13.20 3.61
N GLY A 73 13.78 -14.22 3.38
CA GLY A 73 15.19 -14.04 2.98
C GLY A 73 15.42 -13.14 1.75
N LEU A 74 14.56 -13.20 0.74
CA LEU A 74 14.65 -12.32 -0.44
C LEU A 74 14.14 -10.89 -0.14
N SER A 75 13.05 -10.76 0.60
CA SER A 75 12.50 -9.46 1.01
C SER A 75 13.45 -8.68 1.93
N GLY A 76 14.30 -9.39 2.69
CA GLY A 76 15.35 -8.81 3.53
C GLY A 76 16.42 -8.05 2.73
N GLN A 77 16.67 -8.44 1.48
CA GLN A 77 17.66 -7.83 0.60
C GLN A 77 17.16 -6.48 0.02
N CYS A 78 15.85 -6.31 -0.06
CA CYS A 78 15.24 -5.02 -0.40
C CYS A 78 15.40 -4.05 0.77
N LYS A 79 16.20 -3.00 0.59
CA LYS A 79 16.22 -1.87 1.52
C LYS A 79 14.88 -1.15 1.45
N GLN A 80 14.16 -1.06 2.58
CA GLN A 80 13.01 -0.18 2.66
C GLN A 80 13.50 1.26 2.66
N HIS A 81 13.39 1.92 1.52
CA HIS A 81 13.65 3.35 1.43
C HIS A 81 12.42 4.09 1.96
N ARG A 82 12.51 4.64 3.18
CA ARG A 82 11.46 5.55 3.68
C ARG A 82 11.41 6.76 2.75
N PRO A 83 10.23 7.19 2.27
CA PRO A 83 10.15 8.35 1.38
C PRO A 83 10.78 9.58 2.05
N ILE A 84 11.77 10.18 1.40
CA ILE A 84 12.41 11.41 1.89
C ILE A 84 11.40 12.55 1.73
N ARG A 85 11.13 13.27 2.82
CA ARG A 85 10.29 14.47 2.74
C ARG A 85 11.11 15.59 2.10
N HIS A 86 10.70 16.07 0.92
CA HIS A 86 11.33 17.20 0.22
C HIS A 86 11.11 18.58 0.89
N VAL A 87 10.53 18.62 2.09
CA VAL A 87 10.21 19.87 2.78
C VAL A 87 11.47 20.41 3.48
N PRO A 88 11.99 21.61 3.13
CA PRO A 88 13.25 22.14 3.67
C PRO A 88 13.28 22.35 5.20
N SER A 89 12.10 22.41 5.84
CA SER A 89 11.96 22.57 7.29
C SER A 89 12.27 21.30 8.08
N TYR A 90 12.32 20.13 7.43
CA TYR A 90 12.73 18.87 8.03
C TYR A 90 14.20 18.62 7.71
N ARG A 91 15.06 18.73 8.73
CA ARG A 91 16.47 18.34 8.61
C ARG A 91 16.72 17.08 9.46
N PRO A 92 17.61 16.18 9.03
CA PRO A 92 18.10 15.09 9.87
C PRO A 92 18.68 15.66 11.16
N ASN A 93 18.47 14.98 12.29
CA ASN A 93 19.05 15.43 13.57
C ASN A 93 20.56 15.26 13.61
N GLU A 94 21.11 14.24 12.93
CA GLU A 94 22.55 13.96 12.87
C GLU A 94 23.03 13.59 11.46
N HIS A 95 24.35 13.68 11.26
CA HIS A 95 25.05 13.54 9.97
C HIS A 95 24.94 12.16 9.29
N HIS A 96 24.16 11.22 9.85
CA HIS A 96 24.01 9.85 9.34
C HIS A 96 22.62 9.22 9.54
N GLU A 97 21.53 10.01 9.65
CA GLU A 97 20.17 9.46 9.89
C GLU A 97 19.17 9.75 8.74
N LEU A 98 19.57 9.57 7.48
CA LEU A 98 18.60 9.60 6.36
C LEU A 98 17.76 8.30 6.29
N GLU A 99 18.35 7.14 6.63
CA GLU A 99 17.66 5.84 6.54
C GLU A 99 16.72 5.57 7.74
N GLU A 100 17.01 6.11 8.93
CA GLU A 100 16.23 5.83 10.16
C GLU A 100 14.98 6.72 10.35
N GLY A 101 14.75 7.71 9.48
CA GLY A 101 13.53 8.53 9.50
C GLY A 101 13.42 9.50 10.69
N ARG A 102 14.49 9.70 11.47
CA ARG A 102 14.58 10.68 12.56
C ARG A 102 14.77 12.10 12.00
N THR A 103 13.72 12.64 11.40
CA THR A 103 13.67 14.04 10.96
C THR A 103 12.81 14.86 11.92
N ARG A 104 13.28 16.05 12.32
CA ARG A 104 12.48 17.00 13.10
C ARG A 104 12.16 18.24 12.27
N CYS A 105 10.94 18.74 12.40
CA CYS A 105 10.55 20.03 11.84
C CYS A 105 11.20 21.15 12.66
N ASN A 106 12.15 21.87 12.07
CA ASN A 106 12.77 23.04 12.72
C ASN A 106 11.84 24.26 12.76
N ALA A 107 10.67 24.23 12.12
CA ALA A 107 9.71 25.34 12.18
C ALA A 107 9.20 25.60 13.61
N LEU A 108 9.19 24.59 14.48
CA LEU A 108 8.79 24.74 15.89
C LEU A 108 9.84 25.48 16.76
N LYS A 109 11.07 25.70 16.28
CA LYS A 109 12.11 26.38 17.07
C LYS A 109 12.01 27.91 17.06
N LYS A 110 11.21 28.49 16.17
CA LYS A 110 10.84 29.91 16.32
C LYS A 110 9.83 29.99 17.45
N ARG A 111 10.32 30.16 18.69
CA ARG A 111 9.49 30.56 19.83
C ARG A 111 8.71 31.79 19.37
N TRP A 112 7.39 31.72 19.45
CA TRP A 112 6.54 32.89 19.31
C TRP A 112 6.98 33.90 20.36
N HIS A 113 7.65 34.97 19.95
CA HIS A 113 7.73 36.18 20.74
C HIS A 113 6.45 36.93 20.40
N GLY A 114 5.48 36.90 21.33
CA GLY A 114 4.22 37.63 21.17
C GLY A 114 4.45 39.11 20.86
N TYR A 115 3.41 39.80 20.46
CA TYR A 115 3.47 41.25 20.27
C TYR A 115 3.75 41.93 21.62
N GLU A 116 4.89 42.62 21.73
CA GLU A 116 5.04 43.70 22.73
C GLU A 116 4.13 44.87 22.36
#